data_AF-A0A9D9WP57-F1
#
_entry.id   AF-A0A9D9WP57-F1
#
_cell.length_a   1.000
_cell.length_b   1.000
_cell.length_c   1.000
_cell.angle_alpha   90.00
_cell.angle_beta   90.00
_cell.angle_gamma   90.00
#
_symmetry.space_group_name_H-M   'P 1'
#
loop_
_entity.id
_entity.type
_entity.pdbx_description
1 polymer ?
#
loop_
_entity_poly.entity_id
_entity_poly.type
_entity_poly.pdbx_seq_one_letter_code
_entity_poly.pdbx_strand_id
1 'polypeptide(L)'
;MPERMCLCCRKKGSKEDFFRISTIKEKCVLDIEHRIQARGIYVCKDKQCVEKLSKHKKIKVDIEILLKMLSILDKSEKSIEKILIGMRNSEYFIYGVDDNIEGVKRDKVKLIILPKDVKEKYKEEFLNLREKYKFKIIYIEKQEQLTDIFSRNVNVIGVFDKSVVRGILKKIGGDE
;
A
#
# COMPACT_ATOMS: atom_id res chain seq x y z
N MET A 1 10.98 -1.58 -26.61
CA MET A 1 11.91 -1.20 -25.52
C MET A 1 12.54 -2.46 -24.96
N PRO A 2 13.85 -2.52 -24.67
CA PRO A 2 14.49 -3.78 -24.28
C PRO A 2 14.05 -4.21 -22.88
N GLU A 3 13.71 -5.49 -22.73
CA GLU A 3 13.31 -6.07 -21.44
C GLU A 3 14.48 -6.13 -20.46
N ARG A 4 14.14 -6.11 -19.17
CA ARG A 4 15.06 -6.33 -18.05
C ARG A 4 14.71 -7.61 -17.34
N MET A 5 15.72 -8.22 -16.74
CA MET A 5 15.59 -9.49 -16.06
C MET A 5 16.08 -9.34 -14.63
N CYS A 6 15.24 -9.73 -13.67
CA CYS A 6 15.63 -9.78 -12.28
C CYS A 6 16.77 -10.78 -12.07
N LEU A 7 17.83 -10.34 -11.41
CA LEU A 7 18.94 -11.20 -11.02
C LEU A 7 18.50 -12.37 -10.13
N CYS A 8 17.54 -12.13 -9.23
CA CYS A 8 17.18 -13.08 -8.16
C CYS A 8 16.17 -14.14 -8.61
N CYS A 9 15.15 -13.75 -9.37
CA CYS A 9 14.06 -14.65 -9.77
C CYS A 9 13.96 -14.86 -11.29
N ARG A 10 14.81 -14.21 -12.08
CA ARG A 10 14.82 -14.29 -13.55
C ARG A 10 13.54 -13.80 -14.25
N LYS A 11 12.60 -13.20 -13.53
CA LYS A 11 11.41 -12.54 -14.10
C LYS A 11 11.83 -11.45 -15.09
N LYS A 12 11.19 -11.43 -16.26
CA LYS A 12 11.35 -10.38 -17.27
C LYS A 12 10.29 -9.29 -17.10
N GLY A 13 10.62 -8.06 -17.46
CA GLY A 13 9.71 -6.93 -17.37
C GLY A 13 10.30 -5.64 -17.95
N SER A 14 9.55 -4.55 -17.81
CA SER A 14 10.00 -3.20 -18.12
C SER A 14 11.03 -2.71 -17.10
N LYS A 15 11.77 -1.63 -17.37
CA LYS A 15 12.78 -1.13 -16.42
C LYS A 15 12.13 -0.62 -15.13
N GLU A 16 10.91 -0.14 -15.22
CA GLU A 16 10.10 0.44 -14.15
C GLU A 16 9.70 -0.62 -13.10
N ASP A 17 9.67 -1.90 -13.48
CA ASP A 17 9.30 -3.02 -12.61
C ASP A 17 10.38 -3.40 -11.58
N PHE A 18 11.59 -2.86 -11.74
CA PHE A 18 12.77 -3.28 -10.98
C PHE A 18 13.44 -2.12 -10.25
N PHE A 19 14.10 -2.42 -9.14
CA PHE A 19 15.22 -1.64 -8.64
C PHE A 19 16.43 -1.87 -9.55
N ARG A 20 17.16 -0.80 -9.84
CA ARG A 20 18.47 -0.87 -10.49
C ARG A 20 19.57 -0.57 -9.48
N ILE A 21 20.56 -1.45 -9.41
CA ILE A 21 21.77 -1.25 -8.60
C ILE A 21 22.94 -1.15 -9.57
N SER A 22 23.61 -0.02 -9.59
CA SER A 22 24.74 0.28 -10.47
C SER A 22 26.05 0.19 -9.69
N THR A 23 27.12 -0.29 -10.33
CA THR A 23 28.46 -0.35 -9.71
C THR A 23 29.32 0.80 -10.20
N ILE A 24 29.78 1.66 -9.29
CA ILE A 24 30.66 2.79 -9.57
C ILE A 24 31.87 2.69 -8.65
N LYS A 25 33.09 2.67 -9.22
CA LYS A 25 34.34 2.59 -8.44
C LYS A 25 34.29 1.50 -7.35
N GLU A 26 33.86 0.30 -7.76
CA GLU A 26 33.69 -0.90 -6.90
C GLU A 26 32.62 -0.81 -5.80
N LYS A 27 31.89 0.30 -5.70
CA LYS A 27 30.77 0.46 -4.76
C LYS A 27 29.44 0.27 -5.46
N CYS A 28 28.51 -0.37 -4.78
CA CYS A 28 27.12 -0.47 -5.24
C CYS A 28 26.40 0.85 -4.96
N VAL A 29 25.54 1.29 -5.88
CA VAL A 29 24.70 2.48 -5.73
C VAL A 29 23.30 2.15 -6.23
N LEU A 30 22.27 2.55 -5.46
CA LEU A 30 20.88 2.41 -5.88
C LEU A 30 20.54 3.49 -6.92
N ASP A 31 20.32 3.08 -8.16
CA ASP A 31 20.03 3.96 -9.30
C ASP A 31 18.52 4.03 -9.56
N ILE A 32 17.83 4.80 -8.73
CA ILE A 32 16.36 4.91 -8.75
C ILE A 32 15.87 5.47 -10.10
N GLU A 33 16.57 6.48 -10.63
CA GLU A 33 16.16 7.16 -11.87
C GLU A 33 16.58 6.40 -13.14
N HIS A 34 17.37 5.34 -13.01
CA HIS A 34 17.93 4.58 -14.12
C HIS A 34 18.81 5.41 -15.07
N ARG A 35 19.52 6.42 -14.54
CA ARG A 35 20.31 7.37 -15.34
C ARG A 35 21.82 7.14 -15.28
N ILE A 36 22.30 6.34 -14.33
CA ILE A 36 23.73 6.12 -14.16
C ILE A 36 24.28 5.34 -15.36
N GLN A 37 25.32 5.88 -16.00
CA GLN A 37 26.03 5.26 -17.12
C GLN A 37 27.07 4.25 -16.62
N ALA A 38 26.61 3.25 -15.88
CA ALA A 38 27.42 2.14 -15.40
C ALA A 38 26.68 0.81 -15.56
N ARG A 39 27.43 -0.30 -15.48
CA ARG A 39 26.82 -1.63 -15.41
C ARG A 39 25.91 -1.68 -14.19
N GLY A 40 24.67 -2.12 -14.42
CA GLY A 40 23.69 -2.25 -13.37
C GLY A 40 22.97 -3.57 -13.45
N ILE A 41 22.64 -4.11 -12.28
CA ILE A 41 21.77 -5.27 -12.11
C ILE A 41 20.35 -4.80 -11.80
N TYR A 42 19.39 -5.64 -12.14
CA TYR A 42 17.98 -5.38 -11.87
C TYR A 42 17.46 -6.39 -10.85
N VAL A 43 16.66 -5.91 -9.90
CA VAL A 43 16.07 -6.73 -8.83
C VAL A 43 14.62 -6.31 -8.68
N CYS A 44 13.68 -7.25 -8.56
CA CYS A 44 12.27 -6.91 -8.41
C CYS A 44 12.03 -6.01 -7.19
N LYS A 45 11.03 -5.14 -7.29
CA LYS A 45 10.53 -4.32 -6.19
C LYS A 45 9.63 -5.14 -5.25
N ASP A 46 10.18 -6.21 -4.67
CA ASP A 46 9.50 -7.05 -3.69
C ASP A 46 10.45 -7.55 -2.60
N LYS A 47 9.91 -7.80 -1.40
CA LYS A 47 10.69 -8.21 -0.22
C LYS A 47 11.44 -9.52 -0.47
N GLN A 48 10.84 -10.48 -1.18
CA GLN A 48 11.44 -11.79 -1.46
C GLN A 48 12.74 -11.67 -2.29
N CYS A 49 12.76 -10.80 -3.30
CA CYS A 49 13.93 -10.57 -4.14
C CYS A 49 15.02 -9.77 -3.42
N VAL A 50 14.65 -8.83 -2.56
CA VAL A 50 15.62 -8.11 -1.71
C VAL A 50 16.29 -9.06 -0.71
N GLU A 51 15.53 -9.97 -0.10
CA GLU A 51 16.08 -11.00 0.77
C GLU A 51 17.02 -11.96 0.02
N LYS A 52 16.63 -12.42 -1.17
CA LYS A 52 17.50 -13.25 -2.02
C LYS A 52 18.79 -12.52 -2.40
N LEU A 53 18.70 -11.23 -2.70
CA LEU A 53 19.85 -10.39 -3.01
C LEU A 53 20.81 -10.30 -1.82
N SER A 54 20.31 -10.13 -0.59
CA SER A 54 21.14 -10.03 0.62
C SER A 54 22.02 -11.27 0.86
N LYS A 55 21.58 -12.44 0.38
CA LYS A 55 22.28 -13.73 0.54
C LYS A 55 23.06 -14.12 -0.72
N HIS A 56 23.18 -13.23 -1.70
CA HIS A 56 23.73 -13.59 -3.00
C HIS A 56 25.26 -13.76 -2.95
N LYS A 57 25.75 -14.96 -3.26
CA LYS A 57 27.18 -15.31 -3.12
C LYS A 57 28.15 -14.44 -3.93
N LYS A 58 27.73 -13.97 -5.12
CA LYS A 58 28.61 -13.26 -6.06
C LYS A 58 28.49 -11.74 -6.03
N ILE A 59 27.42 -11.21 -5.42
CA ILE A 59 27.18 -9.77 -5.40
C ILE A 59 27.06 -9.35 -3.95
N LYS A 60 28.05 -8.58 -3.50
CA LYS A 60 28.04 -7.98 -2.18
C LYS A 60 27.36 -6.62 -2.30
N VAL A 61 26.16 -6.51 -1.76
CA VAL A 61 25.41 -5.26 -1.68
C VAL A 61 25.52 -4.75 -0.25
N ASP A 62 25.85 -3.47 -0.09
CA ASP A 62 25.95 -2.86 1.23
C ASP A 62 24.61 -2.89 1.97
N ILE A 63 24.67 -3.15 3.28
CA ILE A 63 23.48 -3.22 4.13
C ILE A 63 22.64 -1.94 4.05
N GLU A 64 23.27 -0.78 3.90
CA GLU A 64 22.60 0.51 3.76
C GLU A 64 21.72 0.57 2.50
N ILE A 65 22.16 -0.05 1.40
CA ILE A 65 21.39 -0.12 0.15
C ILE A 65 20.19 -1.05 0.32
N LEU A 66 20.41 -2.22 0.96
CA LEU A 66 19.33 -3.15 1.26
C LEU A 66 18.26 -2.50 2.15
N LEU A 67 18.69 -1.78 3.19
CA LEU A 67 17.78 -1.01 4.06
C LEU A 67 17.05 0.10 3.28
N LYS A 68 17.73 0.80 2.36
CA LYS A 68 17.07 1.78 1.48
C LYS A 68 16.03 1.11 0.59
N MET A 69 16.33 -0.02 -0.03
CA MET A 69 15.38 -0.79 -0.85
C MET A 69 14.16 -1.21 -0.03
N LEU A 70 14.36 -1.80 1.15
CA LEU A 70 13.28 -2.16 2.08
C LEU A 70 12.46 -0.94 2.47
N SER A 71 13.11 0.19 2.80
CA SER A 71 12.41 1.43 3.14
C SER A 71 11.57 1.98 1.99
N ILE A 72 11.96 1.74 0.73
CA ILE A 72 11.17 2.15 -0.43
C ILE A 72 9.95 1.24 -0.57
N LEU A 73 10.12 -0.06 -0.36
CA LEU A 73 9.01 -1.03 -0.31
C LEU A 73 8.06 -0.73 0.86
N ASP A 74 8.58 -0.29 2.00
CA ASP A 74 7.79 0.09 3.17
C ASP A 74 7.23 1.52 3.07
N LYS A 75 7.83 2.41 2.27
CA LYS A 75 7.27 3.76 1.97
C LYS A 75 6.12 3.69 0.97
N SER A 76 6.11 2.70 0.07
CA SER A 76 4.86 2.32 -0.62
C SER A 76 3.82 1.77 0.35
N GLU A 77 4.21 1.30 1.53
CA GLU A 77 3.33 1.00 2.66
C GLU A 77 3.26 2.16 3.69
N LYS A 78 2.99 3.40 3.24
CA LYS A 78 2.14 4.31 4.05
C LYS A 78 0.70 3.79 4.05
N SER A 79 0.55 2.49 4.28
CA SER A 79 -0.68 1.77 4.06
C SER A 79 -1.64 2.17 5.15
N ILE A 80 -2.85 2.50 4.73
CA ILE A 80 -4.03 2.59 5.59
C ILE A 80 -4.09 1.42 6.58
N GLU A 81 -3.60 0.24 6.20
CA GLU A 81 -3.47 -0.93 7.06
C GLU A 81 -2.70 -0.67 8.35
N LYS A 82 -1.52 -0.03 8.31
CA LYS A 82 -0.73 0.25 9.53
C LYS A 82 -1.49 1.18 10.48
N ILE A 83 -2.24 2.12 9.93
CA ILE A 83 -3.08 3.03 10.72
C ILE A 83 -4.22 2.24 11.36
N LEU A 84 -4.91 1.40 10.57
CA LEU A 84 -6.01 0.57 11.06
C LEU A 84 -5.54 -0.45 12.10
N ILE A 85 -4.38 -1.08 11.92
CA ILE A 85 -3.77 -2.00 12.90
C ILE A 85 -3.54 -1.28 14.22
N GLY A 86 -2.94 -0.09 14.20
CA GLY A 86 -2.70 0.69 15.41
C GLY A 86 -3.99 1.13 16.12
N MET A 87 -5.09 1.20 15.37
CA MET A 87 -6.39 1.66 15.87
C MET A 87 -7.39 0.54 16.11
N ARG A 88 -7.13 -0.71 15.74
CA ARG A 88 -8.12 -1.79 15.62
C ARG A 88 -8.99 -2.04 16.86
N ASN A 89 -8.46 -1.70 18.05
CA ASN A 89 -9.14 -1.86 19.34
C ASN A 89 -9.90 -0.60 19.79
N SER A 90 -9.95 0.45 18.97
CA SER A 90 -10.69 1.67 19.25
C SER A 90 -12.17 1.52 18.91
N GLU A 91 -12.99 2.34 19.56
CA GLU A 91 -14.45 2.36 19.38
C GLU A 91 -14.91 3.16 18.15
N TYR A 92 -13.99 3.73 17.37
CA TYR A 92 -14.31 4.68 16.29
C TYR A 92 -14.83 4.04 14.99
N PHE A 93 -14.96 2.71 14.96
CA PHE A 93 -15.27 1.94 13.77
C PHE A 93 -16.70 1.40 13.76
N ILE A 94 -17.33 1.45 12.59
CA ILE A 94 -18.59 0.78 12.27
C ILE A 94 -18.31 -0.27 11.22
N TYR A 95 -18.78 -1.49 11.42
CA TYR A 95 -18.44 -2.65 10.60
C TYR A 95 -19.65 -3.12 9.80
N GLY A 96 -19.44 -3.57 8.56
CA GLY A 96 -20.50 -4.13 7.73
C GLY A 96 -21.19 -3.10 6.82
N VAL A 97 -21.85 -3.59 5.78
CA VAL A 97 -22.45 -2.72 4.74
C VAL A 97 -23.65 -1.95 5.30
N ASP A 98 -24.62 -2.65 5.90
CA ASP A 98 -25.91 -2.07 6.28
C ASP A 98 -25.75 -0.99 7.36
N ASP A 99 -24.97 -1.28 8.41
CA ASP A 99 -24.68 -0.33 9.49
C ASP A 99 -23.98 0.94 8.99
N ASN A 100 -23.11 0.79 7.98
CA ASN A 100 -22.41 1.91 7.37
C ASN A 100 -23.32 2.74 6.46
N ILE A 101 -24.23 2.11 5.70
CA ILE A 101 -25.24 2.83 4.92
C ILE A 101 -26.14 3.64 5.85
N GLU A 102 -26.63 3.04 6.93
CA GLU A 102 -27.43 3.74 7.93
C GLU A 102 -26.63 4.85 8.61
N GLY A 103 -25.38 4.57 8.98
CA GLY A 103 -24.47 5.54 9.56
C GLY A 103 -24.21 6.75 8.66
N VAL A 104 -24.11 6.56 7.34
CA VAL A 104 -24.00 7.66 6.37
C VAL A 104 -25.30 8.45 6.28
N LYS A 105 -26.45 7.76 6.15
CA LYS A 105 -27.77 8.42 6.08
C LYS A 105 -28.08 9.27 7.31
N ARG A 106 -27.60 8.85 8.50
CA ARG A 106 -27.74 9.57 9.78
C ARG A 106 -26.64 10.62 10.02
N ASP A 107 -25.80 10.91 9.03
CA ASP A 107 -24.63 11.81 9.14
C ASP A 107 -23.66 11.44 10.29
N LYS A 108 -23.63 10.17 10.70
CA LYS A 108 -22.74 9.64 11.74
C LYS A 108 -21.38 9.25 11.15
N VAL A 109 -21.38 8.52 10.03
CA VAL A 109 -20.15 8.05 9.37
C VAL A 109 -19.57 9.14 8.48
N LYS A 110 -18.27 9.43 8.63
CA LYS A 110 -17.58 10.52 7.92
C LYS A 110 -16.58 10.01 6.89
N LEU A 111 -16.12 8.77 7.05
CA LEU A 111 -15.21 8.11 6.14
C LEU A 111 -15.62 6.64 5.98
N ILE A 112 -15.64 6.16 4.74
CA ILE A 112 -15.82 4.75 4.39
C ILE A 112 -14.50 4.21 3.84
N ILE A 113 -14.11 3.03 4.30
CA ILE A 113 -12.96 2.25 3.85
C ILE A 113 -13.52 1.02 3.13
N LEU A 114 -13.28 0.96 1.82
CA LEU A 114 -13.90 0.00 0.91
C LEU A 114 -12.83 -0.87 0.21
N PRO A 115 -12.90 -2.19 0.27
CA PRO A 115 -12.05 -3.05 -0.54
C PRO A 115 -12.32 -2.89 -2.04
N LYS A 116 -11.27 -2.91 -2.87
CA LYS A 116 -11.43 -2.85 -4.34
C LYS A 116 -12.12 -4.08 -4.92
N ASP A 117 -12.02 -5.21 -4.23
CA ASP A 117 -12.64 -6.50 -4.57
C ASP A 117 -14.03 -6.70 -3.91
N VAL A 118 -14.60 -5.65 -3.32
CA VAL A 118 -15.97 -5.70 -2.80
C VAL A 118 -16.98 -5.99 -3.93
N LYS A 119 -18.10 -6.64 -3.60
CA LYS A 119 -19.19 -6.87 -4.56
C LYS A 119 -19.64 -5.55 -5.19
N GLU A 120 -19.74 -5.50 -6.53
CA GLU A 120 -20.01 -4.25 -7.28
C GLU A 120 -21.26 -3.52 -6.79
N LYS A 121 -22.33 -4.26 -6.42
CA LYS A 121 -23.56 -3.69 -5.84
C LYS A 121 -23.31 -2.75 -4.65
N TYR A 122 -22.35 -3.09 -3.77
CA TYR A 122 -22.05 -2.28 -2.58
C TYR A 122 -21.22 -1.06 -2.94
N LYS A 123 -20.33 -1.20 -3.93
CA LYS A 123 -19.55 -0.07 -4.46
C LYS A 123 -20.48 0.97 -5.11
N GLU A 124 -21.40 0.54 -5.96
CA GLU A 124 -22.43 1.41 -6.55
C GLU A 124 -23.28 2.09 -5.48
N GLU A 125 -23.68 1.36 -4.44
CA GLU A 125 -24.48 1.90 -3.35
C GLU A 125 -23.76 3.04 -2.59
N PHE A 126 -22.48 2.85 -2.21
CA PHE A 126 -21.70 3.93 -1.58
C PHE A 126 -21.40 5.10 -2.53
N LEU A 127 -21.23 4.86 -3.83
CA LEU A 127 -21.08 5.94 -4.81
C LEU A 127 -22.36 6.78 -4.92
N ASN A 128 -23.53 6.14 -4.98
CA ASN A 128 -24.83 6.82 -5.01
C ASN A 128 -25.10 7.61 -3.73
N LEU A 129 -24.69 7.09 -2.57
CA LEU A 129 -24.81 7.82 -1.30
C LEU A 129 -23.94 9.08 -1.29
N ARG A 130 -22.79 9.06 -1.96
CA ARG A 130 -21.86 10.21 -2.00
C ARG A 130 -22.45 11.42 -2.72
N GLU A 131 -23.44 11.23 -3.60
CA GLU A 131 -24.16 12.33 -4.26
C GLU A 131 -25.10 13.07 -3.29
N LYS A 132 -25.56 12.39 -2.23
CA LYS A 132 -26.58 12.90 -1.30
C LYS A 132 -26.03 13.27 0.08
N TYR A 133 -24.95 12.61 0.51
CA TYR A 133 -24.40 12.73 1.85
C TYR A 133 -22.91 13.07 1.81
N LYS A 134 -22.46 13.85 2.80
CA LYS A 134 -21.07 14.32 2.88
C LYS A 134 -20.20 13.34 3.67
N PHE A 135 -19.54 12.44 2.96
CA PHE A 135 -18.50 11.56 3.51
C PHE A 135 -17.39 11.31 2.49
N LYS A 136 -16.23 10.83 2.95
CA LYS A 136 -15.10 10.46 2.09
C LYS A 136 -15.05 8.93 1.91
N ILE A 137 -14.50 8.46 0.79
CA ILE A 137 -14.26 7.03 0.53
C ILE A 137 -12.76 6.84 0.28
N ILE A 138 -12.15 5.87 0.96
CA ILE A 138 -10.80 5.39 0.67
C ILE A 138 -10.88 3.92 0.31
N TYR A 139 -10.01 3.48 -0.60
CA TYR A 139 -9.93 2.10 -1.04
C TYR A 139 -8.77 1.36 -0.40
N ILE A 140 -9.00 0.08 -0.08
CA ILE A 140 -7.97 -0.90 0.28
C ILE A 140 -7.92 -2.00 -0.80
N GLU A 141 -6.81 -2.71 -0.99
CA GLU A 141 -6.65 -3.62 -2.15
C GLU A 141 -7.60 -4.82 -2.09
N LYS A 142 -7.70 -5.48 -0.94
CA LYS A 142 -8.51 -6.70 -0.78
C LYS A 142 -9.29 -6.73 0.53
N GLN A 143 -10.43 -7.41 0.52
CA GLN A 143 -11.27 -7.61 1.69
C GLN A 143 -10.54 -8.40 2.79
N GLU A 144 -9.70 -9.36 2.40
CA GLU A 144 -8.87 -10.17 3.31
C GLU A 144 -8.06 -9.30 4.28
N GLN A 145 -7.57 -8.15 3.83
CA GLN A 145 -6.80 -7.23 4.67
C GLN A 145 -7.62 -6.65 5.82
N LEU A 146 -8.92 -6.40 5.63
CA LEU A 146 -9.80 -5.96 6.71
C LEU A 146 -10.03 -7.10 7.72
N THR A 147 -10.23 -8.31 7.22
CA THR A 147 -10.40 -9.50 8.06
C THR A 147 -9.18 -9.75 8.94
N ASP A 148 -7.98 -9.64 8.38
CA ASP A 148 -6.73 -9.83 9.11
C ASP A 148 -6.53 -8.77 10.21
N ILE A 149 -6.86 -7.51 9.92
CA ILE A 149 -6.65 -6.39 10.85
C ILE A 149 -7.61 -6.46 12.03
N PHE A 150 -8.89 -6.71 11.77
CA PHE A 150 -9.95 -6.63 12.78
C PHE A 150 -10.33 -8.00 13.35
N SER A 151 -9.77 -9.08 12.81
CA SER A 151 -10.08 -10.48 13.19
C SER A 151 -11.59 -10.76 13.16
N ARG A 152 -12.29 -10.16 12.21
CA ARG A 152 -13.75 -10.23 12.01
C ARG A 152 -14.02 -10.30 10.52
N ASN A 153 -15.04 -11.05 10.11
CA ASN A 153 -15.44 -11.09 8.70
C ASN A 153 -16.12 -9.77 8.32
N VAL A 154 -15.31 -8.80 7.89
CA VAL A 154 -15.73 -7.44 7.59
C VAL A 154 -15.52 -7.16 6.11
N ASN A 155 -16.55 -6.63 5.47
CA ASN A 155 -16.53 -6.25 4.06
C ASN A 155 -16.40 -4.73 3.84
N VAL A 156 -16.83 -3.92 4.80
CA VAL A 156 -16.77 -2.46 4.77
C VAL A 156 -16.55 -1.93 6.18
N ILE A 157 -15.76 -0.87 6.30
CA ILE A 157 -15.53 -0.17 7.57
C ILE A 157 -15.85 1.30 7.42
N GLY A 158 -16.60 1.86 8.35
CA GLY A 158 -16.78 3.29 8.49
C GLY A 158 -16.07 3.83 9.72
N VAL A 159 -15.69 5.10 9.65
CA VAL A 159 -15.12 5.86 10.76
C VAL A 159 -16.01 7.08 11.02
N PHE A 160 -16.45 7.25 12.25
CA PHE A 160 -17.33 8.36 12.63
C PHE A 160 -16.60 9.54 13.28
N ASP A 161 -15.49 9.30 13.98
CA ASP A 161 -14.78 10.38 14.68
C ASP A 161 -14.03 11.31 13.71
N LYS A 162 -14.35 12.61 13.77
CA LYS A 162 -13.81 13.63 12.85
C LYS A 162 -12.29 13.83 13.01
N SER A 163 -11.75 13.66 14.21
CA SER A 163 -10.32 13.83 14.47
C SER A 163 -9.53 12.64 13.95
N VAL A 164 -10.07 11.44 14.12
CA VAL A 164 -9.53 10.21 13.53
C VAL A 164 -9.54 10.29 12.00
N VAL A 165 -10.65 10.69 11.40
CA VAL A 165 -10.75 10.82 9.93
C VAL A 165 -9.70 11.79 9.38
N ARG A 166 -9.54 12.97 10.00
CA ARG A 166 -8.47 13.91 9.63
C ARG A 166 -7.07 13.29 9.77
N GLY A 167 -6.83 12.56 10.86
CA GLY A 167 -5.56 11.86 11.08
C GLY A 167 -5.25 10.80 10.03
N ILE A 168 -6.25 10.01 9.62
CA ILE A 168 -6.12 9.01 8.55
C ILE A 168 -5.79 9.70 7.22
N LEU A 169 -6.60 10.68 6.81
CA LEU A 169 -6.46 11.38 5.53
C LEU A 169 -5.10 12.06 5.38
N LYS A 170 -4.64 12.75 6.44
CA LYS A 170 -3.32 13.41 6.47
C LYS A 170 -2.17 12.42 6.28
N LYS A 171 -2.27 11.21 6.85
CA LYS A 171 -1.21 10.19 6.78
C LYS A 171 -1.15 9.51 5.41
N ILE A 172 -2.28 9.34 4.75
CA ILE A 172 -2.36 8.71 3.41
C ILE A 172 -2.15 9.71 2.27
N GLY A 173 -2.00 11.01 2.56
CA GLY A 173 -1.84 12.06 1.55
C GLY A 173 -3.13 12.42 0.81
N GLY A 174 -4.29 12.17 1.43
CA GLY A 174 -5.56 12.66 0.91
C GLY A 174 -5.71 14.14 1.24
N ASP A 175 -5.85 14.97 0.21
CA ASP A 175 -6.03 16.42 0.37
C ASP A 175 -7.24 16.76 1.26
N GLU A 176 -7.10 17.88 1.96
CA GLU A 176 -8.08 18.47 2.89
C GLU A 176 -9.45 18.67 2.23
#